data_AF-A0A7S0I2K5-F1
#
_entry.id   AF-A0A7S0I2K5-F1
#
_cell.length_a   1.000
_cell.length_b   1.000
_cell.length_c   1.000
_cell.angle_alpha   90.00
_cell.angle_beta   90.00
_cell.angle_gamma   90.00
#
_symmetry.space_group_name_H-M   'P 1'
#
loop_
_entity.id
_entity.type
_entity.pdbx_description
1 polymer ?
#
loop_
_entity_poly.entity_id
_entity_poly.type
_entity_poly.pdbx_seq_one_letter_code
_entity_poly.pdbx_strand_id
1 'polypeptide(L)'
;LASAGFLVQEKFHPLFAADGGPAIDQIPGLPVWLWGVMGVGITAAESYRISVAFRELDGEKLKAETALRPGYQPGNLGFDPLGLAPEDPAEFRLMQEKELSHGRLAMIAAAGFLAQEAVSGQTWGAWWGDASF
;
A
#
# COMPACT_ATOMS: atom_id res chain seq x y z
N LEU A 1 1.51 -3.81 -0.34
CA LEU A 1 2.55 -3.10 -1.13
C LEU A 1 3.79 -2.80 -0.27
N ALA A 2 3.65 -2.15 0.89
CA ALA A 2 4.77 -1.86 1.78
C ALA A 2 5.60 -3.10 2.19
N SER A 3 4.96 -4.19 2.64
CA SER A 3 5.68 -5.42 3.07
C SER A 3 6.51 -6.07 1.96
N ALA A 4 6.02 -6.07 0.72
CA ALA A 4 6.78 -6.57 -0.43
C ALA A 4 7.91 -5.60 -0.81
N GLY A 5 7.69 -4.29 -0.65
CA GLY A 5 8.70 -3.26 -0.85
C GLY A 5 9.91 -3.45 0.06
N PHE A 6 9.69 -3.69 1.36
CA PHE A 6 10.77 -3.97 2.32
C PHE A 6 11.62 -5.18 1.89
N LEU A 7 11.00 -6.31 1.55
CA LEU A 7 11.72 -7.53 1.13
C LEU A 7 12.51 -7.35 -0.19
N VAL A 8 11.99 -6.54 -1.12
CA VAL A 8 12.67 -6.26 -2.39
C VAL A 8 13.80 -5.25 -2.18
N GLN A 9 13.60 -4.24 -1.33
CA GLN A 9 14.60 -3.22 -1.03
C GLN A 9 15.79 -3.78 -0.25
N GLU A 10 15.62 -4.80 0.59
CA GLU A 10 16.77 -5.46 1.22
C GLU A 10 17.60 -6.28 0.21
N LYS A 11 16.95 -6.89 -0.79
CA LYS A 11 17.61 -7.86 -1.69
C LYS A 11 18.08 -7.28 -3.03
N PHE A 12 17.41 -6.26 -3.57
CA PHE A 12 17.60 -5.83 -4.95
C PHE A 12 17.28 -4.34 -5.18
N HIS A 13 18.33 -3.53 -5.34
CA HIS A 13 18.26 -2.10 -5.65
C HIS A 13 19.04 -1.77 -6.93
N PRO A 14 18.41 -1.85 -8.12
CA PRO A 14 19.04 -1.55 -9.41
C PRO A 14 18.97 -0.06 -9.81
N LEU A 15 18.13 0.72 -9.14
CA LEU A 15 17.79 2.11 -9.51
C LEU A 15 18.41 3.16 -8.58
N PHE A 16 18.76 2.78 -7.35
CA PHE A 16 19.39 3.66 -6.36
C PHE A 16 20.53 2.87 -5.72
N ALA A 17 21.76 3.38 -5.81
CA ALA A 17 22.95 2.76 -5.25
C ALA A 17 22.96 2.93 -3.72
N ALA A 18 22.01 2.31 -3.02
CA ALA A 18 22.04 2.17 -1.58
C ALA A 18 22.95 0.99 -1.25
N ASP A 19 24.00 1.25 -0.46
CA ASP A 19 24.83 0.19 0.11
C ASP A 19 23.94 -0.65 1.04
N GLY A 20 23.93 -1.97 0.83
CA GLY A 20 23.07 -2.91 1.56
C GLY A 20 23.10 -2.67 3.07
N GLY A 21 21.91 -2.49 3.66
CA GLY A 21 21.70 -2.09 5.04
C GLY A 21 20.20 -1.89 5.34
N PRO A 22 19.82 -1.59 6.60
CA PRO A 22 18.43 -1.48 7.01
C PRO A 22 17.64 -0.52 6.12
N ALA A 23 16.45 -0.93 5.66
CA ALA A 23 15.62 -0.15 4.75
C ALA A 23 15.23 1.22 5.36
N ILE A 24 15.17 1.33 6.68
CA ILE A 24 14.91 2.58 7.40
C ILE A 24 15.94 3.69 7.12
N ASP A 25 17.22 3.34 6.93
CA ASP A 25 18.29 4.32 6.70
C ASP A 25 18.39 4.74 5.23
N GLN A 26 17.72 4.01 4.33
CA GLN A 26 17.72 4.28 2.89
C GLN A 26 16.65 5.33 2.50
N ILE A 27 15.54 5.41 3.24
CA ILE A 27 14.44 6.34 2.97
C ILE A 27 14.90 7.82 2.97
N PRO A 28 15.71 8.29 3.93
CA PRO A 28 16.21 9.67 3.95
C PRO A 28 17.27 9.97 2.86
N GLY A 29 17.93 8.94 2.33
CA GLY A 29 18.96 9.06 1.29
C GLY A 29 18.41 9.33 -0.12
N LEU A 30 17.08 9.24 -0.30
CA LEU A 30 16.44 9.44 -1.59
C LEU A 30 16.45 10.92 -2.02
N PRO A 31 16.61 11.20 -3.32
CA PRO A 31 16.64 12.58 -3.82
C PRO A 31 15.29 13.28 -3.58
N VAL A 32 15.34 14.50 -3.05
CA VAL A 32 14.16 15.26 -2.56
C VAL A 32 13.06 15.43 -3.62
N TRP A 33 13.42 15.52 -4.90
CA TRP A 33 12.43 15.66 -5.99
C TRP A 33 11.52 14.44 -6.13
N LEU A 34 12.00 13.23 -5.76
CA LEU A 34 11.23 11.99 -5.84
C LEU A 34 10.01 12.05 -4.90
N TRP A 35 10.18 12.62 -3.71
CA TRP A 35 9.08 12.86 -2.78
C TRP A 35 8.01 13.79 -3.36
N GLY A 36 8.42 14.81 -4.10
CA GLY A 36 7.51 15.71 -4.81
C GLY A 36 6.68 14.97 -5.88
N VAL A 37 7.33 14.15 -6.70
CA VAL A 37 6.65 13.37 -7.76
C VAL A 37 5.72 12.31 -7.15
N MET A 38 6.18 11.57 -6.14
CA MET A 38 5.35 10.59 -5.42
C MET A 38 4.15 11.27 -4.76
N GLY A 39 4.35 12.41 -4.11
CA GLY A 39 3.27 13.19 -3.49
C GLY A 39 2.22 13.57 -4.52
N VAL A 40 2.62 14.12 -5.66
CA VAL A 40 1.69 14.45 -6.76
C VAL A 40 0.97 13.21 -7.29
N GLY A 41 1.67 12.10 -7.48
CA GLY A 41 1.07 10.84 -7.93
C GLY A 41 0.03 10.29 -6.95
N ILE A 42 0.35 10.28 -5.65
CA ILE A 42 -0.56 9.87 -4.58
C ILE A 42 -1.76 10.81 -4.56
N THR A 43 -1.57 12.13 -4.57
CA THR A 43 -2.66 13.10 -4.58
C THR A 43 -3.57 12.91 -5.80
N ALA A 44 -3.03 12.66 -6.98
CA ALA A 44 -3.83 12.40 -8.18
C ALA A 44 -4.65 11.10 -8.04
N ALA A 45 -4.04 10.03 -7.55
CA ALA A 45 -4.72 8.76 -7.31
C ALA A 45 -5.82 8.88 -6.23
N GLU A 46 -5.55 9.61 -5.16
CA GLU A 46 -6.54 9.88 -4.11
C GLU A 46 -7.68 10.79 -4.60
N SER A 47 -7.36 11.81 -5.41
CA SER A 47 -8.35 12.69 -6.03
C SER A 47 -9.29 11.90 -6.94
N TYR A 48 -8.75 11.00 -7.77
CA TYR A 48 -9.54 10.08 -8.58
C TYR A 48 -10.45 9.21 -7.70
N ARG A 49 -9.90 8.62 -6.64
CA ARG A 49 -10.66 7.80 -5.68
C ARG A 49 -11.82 8.59 -5.05
N ILE A 50 -11.58 9.82 -4.63
CA ILE A 50 -12.60 10.70 -4.03
C ILE A 50 -13.70 11.01 -5.05
N SER A 51 -13.33 11.33 -6.28
CA SER A 51 -14.28 11.67 -7.35
C SER A 51 -15.23 10.52 -7.72
N VAL A 52 -14.79 9.27 -7.54
CA VAL A 52 -15.58 8.07 -7.84
C VAL A 52 -16.40 7.63 -6.62
N ALA A 53 -15.83 7.69 -5.42
CA ALA A 53 -16.45 7.13 -4.22
C ALA A 53 -17.43 8.09 -3.52
N PHE A 54 -17.13 9.39 -3.49
CA PHE A 54 -17.87 10.37 -2.69
C PHE A 54 -18.84 11.21 -3.53
N ARG A 55 -19.97 11.60 -2.92
CA ARG A 55 -20.90 12.61 -3.46
C ARG A 55 -20.52 14.00 -2.96
N GLU A 56 -21.00 15.04 -3.64
CA GLU A 56 -20.99 16.38 -3.06
C GLU A 56 -21.81 16.38 -1.76
N LEU A 57 -21.21 16.94 -0.71
CA LEU A 57 -21.84 17.09 0.60
C LEU A 57 -22.82 18.26 0.54
N ASP A 58 -24.10 17.95 0.35
CA ASP A 58 -25.19 18.92 0.48
C ASP A 58 -25.39 19.31 1.96
N GLY A 59 -25.36 20.62 2.22
CA GLY A 59 -25.15 21.21 3.56
C GLY A 59 -26.32 21.06 4.53
N GLU A 60 -27.47 20.54 4.10
CA GLU A 60 -28.69 20.54 4.93
C GLU A 60 -29.00 19.20 5.61
N LYS A 61 -28.48 18.04 5.14
CA LYS A 61 -28.94 16.71 5.62
C LYS A 61 -27.94 15.54 5.64
N LEU A 62 -26.62 15.72 5.64
CA LEU A 62 -25.71 14.56 5.48
C LEU A 62 -24.89 14.25 6.74
N LYS A 63 -25.28 13.18 7.43
CA LYS A 63 -24.41 12.44 8.36
C LYS A 63 -23.29 11.78 7.56
N ALA A 64 -22.09 11.71 8.13
CA ALA A 64 -20.91 11.07 7.52
C ALA A 64 -21.16 9.62 7.03
N GLU A 65 -22.18 8.95 7.56
CA GLU A 65 -22.65 7.61 7.11
C GLU A 65 -23.22 7.57 5.68
N THR A 66 -23.62 8.69 5.08
CA THR A 66 -24.22 8.74 3.73
C THR A 66 -23.30 9.38 2.67
N ALA A 67 -22.02 9.57 2.99
CA ALA A 67 -21.08 10.28 2.12
C ALA A 67 -20.68 9.47 0.86
N LEU A 68 -20.87 8.15 0.87
CA LEU A 68 -20.61 7.28 -0.29
C LEU A 68 -21.77 7.31 -1.30
N ARG A 69 -21.45 7.18 -2.59
CA ARG A 69 -22.48 7.10 -3.66
C ARG A 69 -23.39 5.88 -3.46
N PRO A 70 -24.71 6.01 -3.63
CA PRO A 70 -25.61 4.86 -3.56
C PRO A 70 -25.25 3.84 -4.65
N GLY A 71 -25.03 2.59 -4.25
CA GLY A 71 -24.58 1.50 -5.13
C GLY A 71 -23.06 1.36 -5.27
N TYR A 72 -22.26 2.24 -4.66
CA TYR A 72 -20.80 2.10 -4.63
C TYR A 72 -20.37 1.05 -3.59
N GLN A 73 -19.60 0.05 -4.04
CA GLN A 73 -18.99 -0.93 -3.15
C GLN A 73 -17.61 -0.43 -2.70
N PRO A 74 -17.34 -0.34 -1.39
CA PRO A 74 -16.02 0.05 -0.89
C PRO A 74 -14.92 -0.84 -1.45
N GLY A 75 -13.88 -0.23 -2.02
CA GLY A 75 -12.76 -0.93 -2.65
C GLY A 75 -12.91 -1.16 -4.16
N ASN A 76 -14.10 -0.98 -4.74
CA ASN A 76 -14.30 -1.12 -6.18
C ASN A 76 -14.06 0.22 -6.91
N LEU A 77 -12.84 0.41 -7.41
CA LEU A 77 -12.43 1.61 -8.16
C LEU A 77 -12.49 1.44 -9.68
N GLY A 78 -13.00 0.29 -10.16
CA GLY A 78 -12.96 -0.08 -11.58
C GLY A 78 -11.53 -0.29 -12.12
N PHE A 79 -10.55 -0.49 -11.23
CA PHE A 79 -9.17 -0.75 -11.60
C PHE A 79 -9.00 -2.24 -11.94
N ASP A 80 -9.34 -2.61 -13.18
CA ASP A 80 -9.10 -3.95 -13.73
C ASP A 80 -8.40 -3.86 -15.09
N PRO A 81 -7.09 -3.56 -15.13
CA PRO A 81 -6.34 -3.47 -16.37
C PRO A 81 -6.10 -4.83 -17.06
N LEU A 82 -6.34 -5.95 -16.36
CA LEU A 82 -6.09 -7.30 -16.86
C LEU A 82 -7.36 -8.14 -17.07
N GLY A 83 -8.55 -7.60 -16.79
CA GLY A 83 -9.83 -8.28 -16.99
C GLY A 83 -10.02 -9.51 -16.10
N LEU A 84 -9.39 -9.53 -14.93
CA LEU A 84 -9.39 -10.71 -14.04
C LEU A 84 -10.58 -10.73 -13.08
N ALA A 85 -11.43 -9.70 -13.10
CA ALA A 85 -12.64 -9.68 -12.28
C ALA A 85 -13.69 -10.68 -12.83
N PRO A 86 -14.12 -11.68 -12.04
CA PRO A 86 -15.14 -12.64 -12.43
C PRO A 86 -16.49 -11.95 -12.46
N GLU A 87 -17.31 -12.35 -13.43
CA GLU A 87 -18.63 -11.78 -13.65
C GLU A 87 -19.66 -12.25 -12.59
N ASP A 88 -19.39 -13.36 -11.89
CA ASP A 88 -20.24 -13.88 -10.82
C ASP A 88 -20.05 -13.08 -9.50
N PRO A 89 -21.11 -12.44 -8.96
CA PRO A 89 -21.06 -11.73 -7.68
C PRO A 89 -20.61 -12.58 -6.49
N ALA A 90 -20.82 -13.90 -6.51
CA ALA A 90 -20.39 -14.77 -5.42
C ALA A 90 -18.87 -14.99 -5.43
N GLU A 91 -18.30 -15.22 -6.61
CA GLU A 91 -16.86 -15.39 -6.80
C GLU A 91 -16.09 -14.08 -6.57
N PHE A 92 -16.68 -12.94 -6.97
CA PHE A 92 -16.12 -11.62 -6.69
C PHE A 92 -16.01 -11.35 -5.18
N ARG A 93 -17.05 -11.68 -4.40
CA ARG A 93 -17.01 -11.54 -2.93
C ARG A 93 -15.94 -12.44 -2.30
N LEU A 94 -15.78 -13.67 -2.80
CA LEU A 94 -14.73 -14.57 -2.31
C LEU A 94 -13.33 -13.97 -2.55
N MET A 95 -13.11 -13.30 -3.67
CA MET A 95 -11.83 -12.60 -3.90
C MET A 95 -11.64 -11.39 -3.01
N GLN A 96 -12.68 -10.60 -2.75
CA GLN A 96 -12.60 -9.50 -1.76
C GLN A 96 -12.22 -10.01 -0.36
N GLU A 97 -12.77 -11.15 0.06
CA GLU A 97 -12.41 -11.78 1.34
C GLU A 97 -10.95 -12.25 1.37
N LYS A 98 -10.47 -12.84 0.26
CA LYS A 98 -9.07 -13.19 0.08
C LYS A 98 -8.18 -11.94 0.15
N GLU A 99 -8.49 -10.87 -0.57
CA GLU A 99 -7.74 -9.61 -0.51
C GLU A 99 -7.69 -9.04 0.92
N LEU A 100 -8.82 -9.06 1.64
CA LEU A 100 -8.91 -8.53 2.99
C LEU A 100 -8.05 -9.33 3.99
N SER A 101 -8.09 -10.66 3.91
CA SER A 101 -7.28 -11.53 4.77
C SER A 101 -5.77 -11.36 4.53
N HIS A 102 -5.33 -11.32 3.27
CA HIS A 102 -3.93 -11.07 2.91
C HIS A 102 -3.51 -9.64 3.27
N GLY A 103 -4.38 -8.65 3.11
CA GLY A 103 -4.13 -7.27 3.50
C GLY A 103 -3.88 -7.12 5.00
N ARG A 104 -4.68 -7.78 5.85
CA ARG A 104 -4.48 -7.79 7.31
C ARG A 104 -3.14 -8.41 7.70
N LEU A 105 -2.79 -9.54 7.09
CA LEU A 105 -1.49 -10.17 7.31
C LEU A 105 -0.34 -9.26 6.87
N ALA A 106 -0.46 -8.64 5.70
CA ALA A 106 0.55 -7.74 5.16
C ALA A 106 0.76 -6.48 6.02
N MET A 107 -0.31 -5.91 6.60
CA MET A 107 -0.20 -4.77 7.52
C MET A 107 0.56 -5.14 8.80
N ILE A 108 0.28 -6.31 9.38
CA ILE A 108 0.99 -6.81 10.56
C ILE A 108 2.46 -7.11 10.22
N ALA A 109 2.72 -7.74 9.07
CA ALA A 109 4.07 -8.03 8.61
C ALA A 109 4.90 -6.75 8.41
N ALA A 110 4.33 -5.72 7.75
CA ALA A 110 5.00 -4.44 7.55
C ALA A 110 5.31 -3.73 8.88
N ALA A 111 4.37 -3.76 9.84
CA ALA A 111 4.62 -3.22 11.17
C ALA A 111 5.71 -3.99 11.93
N GLY A 112 5.75 -5.32 11.76
CA GLY A 112 6.78 -6.19 12.32
C GLY A 112 8.18 -5.90 11.78
N PHE A 113 8.32 -5.74 10.45
CA PHE A 113 9.58 -5.37 9.83
C PHE A 113 10.08 -4.01 10.32
N LEU A 114 9.21 -2.99 10.35
CA LEU A 114 9.53 -1.67 10.87
C LEU A 114 9.97 -1.70 12.35
N ALA A 115 9.23 -2.42 13.19
CA ALA A 115 9.55 -2.51 14.62
C ALA A 115 10.86 -3.28 14.87
N GLN A 116 11.15 -4.31 14.07
CA GLN A 116 12.39 -5.06 14.17
C GLN A 116 13.58 -4.18 13.76
N GLU A 117 13.55 -3.58 12.57
CA GLU A 117 14.63 -2.70 12.09
C GLU A 117 14.89 -1.53 13.06
N ALA A 118 13.84 -0.95 13.65
CA ALA A 118 13.97 0.16 14.60
C ALA A 118 14.65 -0.24 15.93
N VAL A 119 14.55 -1.51 16.35
CA VAL A 119 15.09 -1.99 17.63
C VAL A 119 16.44 -2.67 17.44
N SER A 120 16.60 -3.51 16.41
CA SER A 120 17.83 -4.27 16.16
C SER A 120 18.86 -3.50 15.35
N GLY A 121 18.44 -2.51 14.54
CA GLY A 121 19.31 -1.83 13.58
C GLY A 121 19.88 -2.78 12.52
N GLN A 122 19.25 -3.94 12.30
CA GLN A 122 19.69 -4.99 11.38
C GLN A 122 18.55 -5.37 10.43
N THR A 123 18.92 -5.74 9.20
CA THR A 123 17.99 -6.26 8.17
C THR A 123 17.30 -7.53 8.66
N TRP A 124 16.14 -7.83 8.07
CA TRP A 124 15.35 -8.97 8.53
C TRP A 124 16.12 -10.30 8.39
N GLY A 125 16.86 -10.51 7.31
CA GLY A 125 17.65 -11.73 7.11
C GLY A 125 18.90 -11.82 8.01
N ALA A 126 19.55 -10.70 8.32
CA ALA A 126 20.71 -10.69 9.21
C ALA A 126 20.36 -11.16 10.64
N TRP A 127 19.15 -10.87 11.13
CA TRP A 127 18.68 -11.31 12.44
C TRP A 127 18.48 -12.84 12.54
N TRP A 128 18.13 -13.49 11.42
CA TRP A 128 17.95 -14.95 11.34
C TRP A 128 19.23 -15.70 10.90
N GLY A 129 20.39 -15.01 10.88
CA GLY A 129 21.69 -15.62 10.61
C GLY A 129 22.09 -15.68 9.14
N ASP A 130 21.34 -15.04 8.25
CA ASP A 130 21.72 -14.89 6.84
C ASP A 130 22.20 -13.45 6.59
N ALA A 131 23.52 -13.26 6.63
CA ALA A 131 24.19 -11.98 6.41
C ALA A 131 24.22 -11.55 4.92
N SER A 132 23.57 -12.29 4.02
CA SER A 132 23.42 -11.92 2.61
C SER A 132 22.17 -11.09 2.29
N PHE A 133 21.43 -10.68 3.33
CA PHE A 133 20.27 -9.77 3.30
C PHE A 133 20.59 -8.40 3.91
#